data_AF-A0A945H9I9-F1
#
_entry.id   AF-A0A945H9I9-F1
#
_cell.length_a   1.000
_cell.length_b   1.000
_cell.length_c   1.000
_cell.angle_alpha   90.00
_cell.angle_beta   90.00
_cell.angle_gamma   90.00
#
_symmetry.space_group_name_H-M   'P 1'
#
loop_
_entity.id
_entity.type
_entity.pdbx_description
1 polymer ?
#
loop_
_entity_poly.entity_id
_entity_poly.type
_entity_poly.pdbx_seq_one_letter_code
_entity_poly.pdbx_strand_id
1 'polypeptide(L)'
;NIMGDAGEIAIPSSTPKYYEISGHPKLFPLPESHVPAGKMNGVITLQNVLIDGKPATKPIDKVIEEERKGKIRKKKIKVYPEDTDFPRIIIDSVEFVSHDYPSWPPPLHRKVVPEGKDLRTSESVRRVLGDFLRRTWRRPVSDEELNQWTAHYTRIQKQGDSEIPALKETLAAALASSNFIYLSEPHLAKQPRKLSAHELASRLSYFLWSSLPDEELSELADSGRLLESSVLKKQFARMLADEKADRFAEQFSRQWLDLEGVDRVAINPQYYRNFDNRLKPDMVGETLAFFREILRSNTSALQFLDADFTMLNATLAKHYGLNGPKSQRFERVSLKGTNRPGGLLGHASTHLAGSDGADSHPVKRAVWIRDRLLNDPPNPPPPDVPSLETSVPDFEKLSIREQLALHRKKEACADCHRSIDPWGIALEGYDAIGLLRNKTARRKKPVSTETILPGNHDISGLADLQKFLLNERREQFAQALVSKLLTYALGRSLKLEDEPIIKELSASFAESNYRLADLMKNIVTSRPFSSR
;
A
#
# COMPACT_ATOMS: atom_id res chain seq x y z
N ASN A 1 35.04 -6.40 9.15
CA ASN A 1 36.32 -6.41 8.40
C ASN A 1 36.15 -5.86 6.99
N ILE A 2 35.74 -4.59 6.91
CA ILE A 2 35.83 -3.70 5.76
C ILE A 2 36.28 -2.38 6.39
N MET A 3 37.52 -1.93 6.17
CA MET A 3 37.88 -0.56 6.54
C MET A 3 37.52 0.34 5.35
N GLY A 4 36.25 0.73 5.32
CA GLY A 4 35.83 1.94 4.64
C GLY A 4 35.71 3.01 5.70
N ASP A 5 36.46 4.10 5.56
CA ASP A 5 36.18 5.32 6.29
C ASP A 5 35.38 6.21 5.33
N ALA A 6 34.11 6.45 5.64
CA ALA A 6 33.32 7.40 4.88
C ALA A 6 33.71 8.85 5.20
N GLY A 7 34.64 9.04 6.13
CA GLY A 7 35.02 10.32 6.70
C GLY A 7 33.94 10.90 7.58
N GLU A 8 34.15 12.15 8.00
CA GLU A 8 33.11 12.95 8.62
C GLU A 8 32.08 13.36 7.55
N ILE A 9 30.87 12.81 7.67
CA ILE A 9 29.75 13.19 6.79
C ILE A 9 28.93 14.27 7.51
N ALA A 10 28.92 15.47 6.96
CA ALA A 10 28.03 16.52 7.44
C ALA A 10 26.56 16.12 7.20
N ILE A 11 25.75 16.11 8.28
CA ILE A 11 24.31 15.86 8.21
C ILE A 11 23.58 17.19 8.45
N PRO A 12 23.35 18.02 7.41
CA PRO A 12 22.76 19.35 7.54
C PRO A 12 21.22 19.33 7.65
N SER A 13 20.59 18.15 7.60
CA SER A 13 19.15 18.00 7.45
C SER A 13 18.66 16.68 8.05
N SER A 14 17.42 16.67 8.53
CA SER A 14 16.70 15.48 8.99
C SER A 14 16.10 14.63 7.87
N THR A 15 16.27 15.01 6.60
CA THR A 15 15.79 14.23 5.46
C THR A 15 16.59 12.93 5.34
N PRO A 16 15.94 11.75 5.20
CA PRO A 16 16.63 10.49 4.98
C PRO A 16 17.58 10.57 3.77
N LYS A 17 18.78 10.04 3.93
CA LYS A 17 19.79 9.97 2.87
C LYS A 17 20.37 8.57 2.79
N TYR A 18 20.66 8.15 1.56
CA TYR A 18 21.37 6.92 1.27
C TYR A 18 22.86 7.23 1.15
N TYR A 19 23.68 6.40 1.79
CA TYR A 19 25.12 6.47 1.72
C TYR A 19 25.67 5.11 1.31
N GLU A 20 26.41 5.09 0.21
CA GLU A 20 27.13 3.90 -0.23
C GLU A 20 28.58 4.01 0.28
N ILE A 21 28.99 3.05 1.12
CA ILE A 21 30.32 3.01 1.70
C ILE A 21 31.04 1.80 1.12
N SER A 22 31.86 2.06 0.11
CA SER A 22 32.72 1.04 -0.50
C SER A 22 33.98 0.84 0.33
N GLY A 23 34.39 -0.40 0.52
CA GLY A 23 35.68 -0.72 1.13
C GLY A 23 36.24 -2.03 0.61
N HIS A 24 37.56 -2.17 0.74
CA HIS A 24 38.26 -3.39 0.33
C HIS A 24 38.57 -4.25 1.56
N PRO A 25 38.35 -5.58 1.51
CA PRO A 25 38.93 -6.47 2.50
C PRO A 25 40.46 -6.46 2.33
N LYS A 26 41.19 -5.76 3.21
CA LYS A 26 42.65 -5.96 3.35
C LYS A 26 42.89 -7.20 4.20
N LEU A 27 43.93 -7.96 3.83
CA LEU A 27 44.38 -9.20 4.47
C LEU A 27 44.39 -9.09 6.02
N PHE A 28 43.50 -9.88 6.66
CA PHE A 28 43.50 -10.35 8.05
C PHE A 28 43.01 -9.43 9.20
N PRO A 29 42.52 -10.02 10.33
CA PRO A 29 42.68 -11.41 10.78
C PRO A 29 41.61 -12.39 10.29
N LEU A 30 41.97 -13.68 10.26
CA LEU A 30 41.05 -14.82 10.15
C LEU A 30 39.79 -14.60 11.01
N PRO A 31 38.64 -15.20 10.61
CA PRO A 31 37.50 -15.30 11.51
C PRO A 31 37.98 -15.78 12.88
N GLU A 32 37.55 -15.11 13.95
CA GLU A 32 37.84 -15.57 15.31
C GLU A 32 37.43 -17.05 15.40
N SER A 33 38.19 -17.86 16.14
CA SER A 33 38.05 -19.34 16.13
C SER A 33 36.66 -19.87 16.46
N HIS A 34 35.76 -19.02 16.98
CA HIS A 34 34.38 -19.33 17.32
C HIS A 34 33.35 -18.84 16.28
N VAL A 35 33.76 -18.17 15.20
CA VAL A 35 32.90 -17.69 14.13
C VAL A 35 32.79 -18.76 13.04
N PRO A 36 31.58 -19.26 12.72
CA PRO A 36 31.39 -20.25 11.67
C PRO A 36 31.94 -19.78 10.32
N ALA A 37 32.54 -20.71 9.56
CA ALA A 37 32.95 -20.46 8.18
C ALA A 37 31.75 -19.93 7.35
N GLY A 38 31.98 -18.85 6.59
CA GLY A 38 30.94 -18.20 5.79
C GLY A 38 30.18 -17.05 6.48
N LYS A 39 30.51 -16.70 7.72
CA LYS A 39 30.01 -15.47 8.36
C LYS A 39 31.07 -14.37 8.34
N MET A 40 30.70 -13.17 7.91
CA MET A 40 31.53 -11.97 8.09
C MET A 40 31.44 -11.49 9.54
N ASN A 41 32.58 -11.23 10.16
CA ASN A 41 32.69 -10.54 11.44
C ASN A 41 33.06 -9.06 11.22
N GLY A 42 32.44 -8.18 11.98
CA GLY A 42 32.71 -6.75 11.92
C GLY A 42 31.81 -5.97 12.86
N VAL A 43 32.29 -4.79 13.24
CA VAL A 43 31.51 -3.81 14.00
C VAL A 43 31.33 -2.61 13.06
N ILE A 44 30.08 -2.25 12.78
CA ILE A 44 29.77 -0.93 12.24
C ILE A 44 29.65 0.01 13.43
N THR A 45 30.54 0.99 13.50
CA THR A 45 30.46 2.04 14.51
C THR A 45 30.09 3.34 13.81
N LEU A 46 28.92 3.88 14.13
CA LEU A 46 28.55 5.24 13.76
C LEU A 46 28.69 6.11 15.00
N GLN A 47 29.55 7.12 14.93
CA GLN A 47 29.69 8.11 16.00
C GLN A 47 29.11 9.43 15.50
N ASN A 48 28.08 9.91 16.20
CA ASN A 48 27.58 11.26 15.97
C ASN A 48 28.44 12.25 16.77
N VAL A 49 28.90 13.32 16.14
CA VAL A 49 29.61 14.41 16.80
C VAL A 49 28.83 15.70 16.55
N LEU A 50 28.31 16.29 17.62
CA LEU A 50 27.70 17.61 17.57
C LEU A 50 28.82 18.65 17.49
N ILE A 51 28.96 19.35 16.35
CA ILE A 51 29.89 20.48 16.21
C ILE A 51 29.10 21.76 16.51
N ASP A 52 28.82 22.02 17.79
CA ASP A 52 28.14 23.23 18.26
C ASP A 52 29.09 24.20 19.00
N GLY A 53 30.40 23.89 19.01
CA GLY A 53 31.42 24.65 19.72
C GLY A 53 31.44 24.44 21.24
N LYS A 54 30.58 23.58 21.80
CA LYS A 54 30.57 23.23 23.22
C LYS A 54 31.45 22.00 23.48
N PRO A 55 32.07 21.90 24.66
CA PRO A 55 32.85 20.72 25.03
C PRO A 55 31.95 19.49 25.17
N ALA A 56 32.46 18.33 24.74
CA ALA A 56 31.74 17.06 24.81
C ALA A 56 31.22 16.76 26.23
N THR A 57 30.00 16.22 26.32
CA THR A 57 29.40 15.80 27.59
C THR A 57 30.29 14.77 28.28
N LYS A 58 30.68 15.06 29.52
CA LYS A 58 31.53 14.17 30.31
C LYS A 58 30.69 13.02 30.88
N PRO A 59 31.21 11.78 30.87
CA PRO A 59 30.51 10.66 31.48
C PRO A 59 30.37 10.87 32.99
N ILE A 60 29.22 10.48 33.55
CA ILE A 60 28.98 10.43 34.99
C ILE A 60 29.04 8.99 35.49
N ASP A 61 29.45 8.79 36.74
CA ASP A 61 29.47 7.46 37.35
C ASP A 61 28.06 7.09 37.81
N LYS A 62 27.50 6.01 37.25
CA LYS A 62 26.26 5.38 37.71
C LYS A 62 26.59 4.05 38.37
N VAL A 63 26.13 3.84 39.60
CA VAL A 63 26.26 2.55 40.28
C VAL A 63 25.11 1.66 39.83
N ILE A 64 25.43 0.52 39.22
CA ILE A 64 24.47 -0.54 38.92
C ILE A 64 24.71 -1.73 39.84
N GLU A 65 23.63 -2.42 40.19
CA GLU A 65 23.66 -3.66 40.94
C GLU A 65 23.49 -4.82 39.96
N GLU A 66 24.48 -5.70 39.94
CA GLU A 66 24.46 -6.89 39.09
C GLU A 66 24.51 -8.13 39.99
N GLU A 67 23.51 -9.00 39.86
CA GLU A 67 23.44 -10.25 40.61
C GLU A 67 24.19 -11.34 39.85
N ARG A 68 25.26 -11.88 40.46
CA ARG A 68 26.03 -12.96 39.87
C ARG A 68 26.22 -14.07 40.89
N LYS A 69 25.69 -15.26 40.60
CA LYS A 69 25.69 -16.42 41.51
C LYS A 69 25.08 -16.12 42.89
N GLY A 70 23.92 -15.44 42.93
CA GLY A 70 23.17 -15.20 44.16
C GLY A 70 23.77 -14.15 45.12
N LYS A 71 24.77 -13.37 44.67
CA LYS A 71 25.32 -12.23 45.42
C LYS A 71 25.22 -10.96 44.59
N ILE A 72 24.64 -9.91 45.17
CA ILE A 72 24.52 -8.58 44.55
C ILE A 72 25.87 -7.87 44.65
N ARG A 73 26.43 -7.48 43.50
CA ARG A 73 27.65 -6.65 43.43
C ARG A 73 27.33 -5.29 42.83
N LYS A 74 27.79 -4.23 43.50
CA LYS A 74 27.72 -2.85 43.01
C LYS A 74 28.90 -2.58 42.09
N LYS A 75 28.63 -2.20 40.84
CA LYS A 75 29.63 -1.82 39.85
C LYS A 75 29.38 -0.37 39.42
N LYS A 76 30.42 0.46 39.47
CA LYS A 76 30.40 1.80 38.87
C LYS A 76 30.61 1.64 37.36
N ILE A 77 29.64 2.11 36.59
CA ILE A 77 29.77 2.23 35.13
C ILE A 77 29.69 3.71 34.76
N LYS A 78 30.47 4.09 33.75
CA LYS A 78 30.39 5.43 33.16
C LYS A 78 29.18 5.48 32.24
N VAL A 79 28.27 6.41 32.49
CA VAL A 79 27.07 6.64 31.67
C VAL A 79 27.10 8.10 31.21
N TYR A 80 26.83 8.33 29.93
CA TYR A 80 26.62 9.67 29.42
C TYR A 80 25.16 10.05 29.70
N PRO A 81 24.89 11.17 30.40
CA PRO A 81 23.52 11.64 30.59
C PRO A 81 22.83 11.78 29.23
N GLU A 82 21.58 11.33 29.11
CA GLU A 82 20.80 11.56 27.88
C GLU A 82 20.54 13.06 27.73
N ASP A 83 21.17 13.66 26.74
CA ASP A 83 20.83 15.00 26.27
C ASP A 83 19.64 14.88 25.31
N THR A 84 18.50 15.46 25.72
CA THR A 84 17.24 15.41 24.95
C THR A 84 17.35 16.13 23.62
N ASP A 85 18.29 17.06 23.49
CA ASP A 85 18.52 17.86 22.30
C ASP A 85 19.62 17.25 21.40
N PHE A 86 20.26 16.15 21.85
CA PHE A 86 21.29 15.48 21.06
C PHE A 86 20.67 14.80 19.83
N PRO A 87 21.10 15.16 18.61
CA PRO A 87 20.58 14.57 17.39
C PRO A 87 20.88 13.08 17.38
N ARG A 88 19.85 12.28 17.11
CA ARG A 88 19.97 10.82 17.02
C ARG A 88 20.11 10.44 15.55
N ILE A 89 21.12 9.62 15.23
CA ILE A 89 21.20 8.95 13.94
C ILE A 89 20.25 7.75 13.99
N ILE A 90 19.32 7.69 13.06
CA ILE A 90 18.40 6.56 12.91
C ILE A 90 18.78 5.83 11.62
N ILE A 91 19.21 4.59 11.78
CA ILE A 91 19.53 3.70 10.65
C ILE A 91 18.25 2.95 10.31
N ASP A 92 17.68 3.24 9.14
CA ASP A 92 16.46 2.57 8.67
C ASP A 92 16.74 1.15 8.18
N SER A 93 17.80 0.98 7.39
CA SER A 93 18.30 -0.32 6.94
C SER A 93 19.80 -0.29 6.67
N VAL A 94 20.43 -1.47 6.66
CA VAL A 94 21.81 -1.67 6.22
C VAL A 94 21.81 -2.84 5.27
N GLU A 95 22.30 -2.63 4.05
CA GLU A 95 22.51 -3.68 3.06
C GLU A 95 24.01 -3.89 2.86
N PHE A 96 24.45 -5.15 2.96
CA PHE A 96 25.82 -5.52 2.61
C PHE A 96 25.81 -6.14 1.22
N VAL A 97 26.35 -5.42 0.26
CA VAL A 97 26.55 -5.94 -1.10
C VAL A 97 27.98 -6.45 -1.22
N SER A 98 28.14 -7.76 -1.24
CA SER A 98 29.42 -8.42 -1.47
C SER A 98 29.42 -9.11 -2.83
N HIS A 99 30.57 -9.12 -3.49
CA HIS A 99 30.74 -9.77 -4.80
C HIS A 99 31.08 -11.27 -4.69
N ASP A 100 30.92 -11.87 -3.50
CA ASP A 100 31.13 -13.29 -3.23
C ASP A 100 29.84 -14.08 -3.50
N TYR A 101 29.65 -14.44 -4.76
CA TYR A 101 28.55 -15.32 -5.11
C TYR A 101 28.88 -16.75 -4.64
N PRO A 102 27.97 -17.44 -3.91
CA PRO A 102 28.19 -18.82 -3.46
C PRO A 102 28.34 -19.81 -4.63
N SER A 103 27.96 -19.37 -5.83
CA SER A 103 28.12 -20.07 -7.09
C SER A 103 28.27 -19.04 -8.21
N TRP A 104 29.15 -19.28 -9.17
CA TRP A 104 29.24 -18.47 -10.39
C TRP A 104 28.87 -19.32 -11.61
N PRO A 105 27.93 -18.87 -12.47
CA PRO A 105 27.15 -17.62 -12.38
C PRO A 105 26.11 -17.59 -11.24
N PRO A 106 25.69 -16.41 -10.76
CA PRO A 106 24.73 -16.27 -9.67
C PRO A 106 23.37 -16.94 -9.97
N PRO A 107 22.57 -17.35 -8.96
CA PRO A 107 21.26 -17.97 -9.19
C PRO A 107 20.32 -17.16 -10.10
N LEU A 108 20.32 -15.82 -9.99
CA LEU A 108 19.53 -14.96 -10.88
C LEU A 108 20.02 -15.00 -12.33
N HIS A 109 21.33 -15.08 -12.55
CA HIS A 109 21.90 -15.27 -13.89
C HIS A 109 21.47 -16.61 -14.46
N ARG A 110 21.56 -17.69 -13.67
CA ARG A 110 21.16 -19.04 -14.10
C ARG A 110 19.67 -19.18 -14.43
N LYS A 111 18.81 -18.31 -13.87
CA LYS A 111 17.39 -18.20 -14.25
C LYS A 111 17.14 -17.57 -15.62
N VAL A 112 18.13 -16.86 -16.18
CA VAL A 112 18.05 -16.24 -17.51
C VAL A 112 18.87 -17.04 -18.52
N VAL A 113 20.11 -17.38 -18.16
CA VAL A 113 21.03 -18.19 -18.96
C VAL A 113 21.37 -19.45 -18.16
N PRO A 114 20.67 -20.58 -18.41
CA PRO A 114 20.92 -21.83 -17.72
C PRO A 114 22.36 -22.32 -17.86
N GLU A 115 22.82 -23.08 -16.88
CA GLU A 115 24.18 -23.63 -16.84
C GLU A 115 24.43 -24.57 -18.02
N GLY A 116 25.60 -24.46 -18.66
CA GLY A 116 25.96 -25.23 -19.86
C GLY A 116 25.42 -24.69 -21.19
N LYS A 117 24.71 -23.55 -21.21
CA LYS A 117 24.29 -22.87 -22.45
C LYS A 117 25.39 -21.95 -22.98
N ASP A 118 25.95 -22.29 -24.15
CA ASP A 118 26.93 -21.46 -24.85
C ASP A 118 26.23 -20.40 -25.72
N LEU A 119 26.29 -19.13 -25.32
CA LEU A 119 25.69 -18.00 -26.05
C LEU A 119 26.40 -17.67 -27.37
N ARG A 120 27.50 -18.36 -27.71
CA ARG A 120 28.14 -18.29 -29.03
C ARG A 120 27.36 -19.00 -30.12
N THR A 121 26.46 -19.91 -29.74
CA THR A 121 25.65 -20.66 -30.70
C THR A 121 24.27 -20.00 -30.89
N SER A 122 23.84 -19.88 -32.14
CA SER A 122 22.54 -19.29 -32.48
C SER A 122 21.38 -20.06 -31.87
N GLU A 123 21.47 -21.39 -31.77
CA GLU A 123 20.43 -22.24 -31.17
C GLU A 123 20.28 -21.98 -29.65
N SER A 124 21.39 -21.81 -28.94
CA SER A 124 21.37 -21.53 -27.50
C SER A 124 20.76 -20.16 -27.22
N VAL A 125 21.16 -19.13 -27.99
CA VAL A 125 20.57 -17.79 -27.90
C VAL A 125 19.08 -17.83 -28.20
N ARG A 126 18.68 -18.53 -29.27
CA ARG A 126 17.27 -18.70 -29.65
C ARG A 126 16.46 -19.30 -28.49
N ARG A 127 16.98 -20.35 -27.82
CA ARG A 127 16.30 -20.99 -26.69
C ARG A 127 16.19 -20.05 -25.48
N VAL A 128 17.28 -19.39 -25.10
CA VAL A 128 17.29 -18.40 -23.99
C VAL A 128 16.30 -17.26 -24.25
N LEU A 129 16.30 -16.69 -25.46
CA LEU A 129 15.35 -15.66 -25.85
C LEU A 129 13.91 -16.19 -25.85
N GLY A 130 13.68 -17.41 -26.34
CA GLY A 130 12.36 -18.04 -26.33
C GLY A 130 11.78 -18.17 -24.93
N ASP A 131 12.56 -18.72 -23.99
CA ASP A 131 12.14 -18.90 -22.59
C ASP A 131 11.88 -17.55 -21.91
N PHE A 132 12.76 -16.56 -22.15
CA PHE A 132 12.61 -15.23 -21.59
C PHE A 132 11.38 -14.51 -22.14
N LEU A 133 11.19 -14.49 -23.47
CA LEU A 133 10.07 -13.84 -24.13
C LEU A 133 8.75 -14.50 -23.76
N ARG A 134 8.71 -15.83 -23.66
CA ARG A 134 7.52 -16.58 -23.21
C ARG A 134 7.06 -16.14 -21.83
N ARG A 135 7.99 -16.00 -20.88
CA ARG A 135 7.69 -15.51 -19.52
C ARG A 135 7.31 -14.03 -19.50
N THR A 136 8.03 -13.23 -20.28
CA THR A 136 7.85 -11.78 -20.36
C THR A 136 6.53 -11.40 -21.00
N TRP A 137 6.08 -12.13 -22.01
CA TRP A 137 4.83 -11.88 -22.74
C TRP A 137 3.68 -12.75 -22.24
N ARG A 138 3.96 -13.71 -21.34
CA ARG A 138 2.98 -14.59 -20.67
C ARG A 138 2.20 -15.49 -21.62
N ARG A 139 2.77 -15.79 -22.79
CA ARG A 139 2.21 -16.66 -23.82
C ARG A 139 3.33 -17.31 -24.64
N PRO A 140 3.02 -18.39 -25.39
CA PRO A 140 3.91 -18.91 -26.42
C PRO A 140 4.31 -17.80 -27.40
N VAL A 141 5.59 -17.84 -27.80
CA VAL A 141 6.19 -16.93 -28.77
C VAL A 141 6.21 -17.66 -30.12
N SER A 142 5.75 -17.02 -31.19
CA SER A 142 5.77 -17.66 -32.50
C SER A 142 7.20 -17.75 -33.05
N ASP A 143 7.43 -18.66 -34.00
CA ASP A 143 8.75 -18.79 -34.61
C ASP A 143 9.17 -17.52 -35.35
N GLU A 144 8.22 -16.80 -35.95
CA GLU A 144 8.43 -15.50 -36.60
C GLU A 144 8.87 -14.44 -35.59
N GLU A 145 8.18 -14.32 -34.46
CA GLU A 145 8.54 -13.40 -33.39
C GLU A 145 9.95 -13.72 -32.87
N LEU A 146 10.22 -15.00 -32.60
CA LEU A 146 11.52 -15.43 -32.10
C LEU A 146 12.64 -15.21 -33.11
N ASN A 147 12.36 -15.37 -34.41
CA ASN A 147 13.30 -15.04 -35.49
C ASN A 147 13.65 -13.54 -35.49
N GLN A 148 12.67 -12.66 -35.34
CA GLN A 148 12.89 -11.21 -35.28
C GLN A 148 13.77 -10.82 -34.09
N TRP A 149 13.50 -11.36 -32.90
CA TRP A 149 14.30 -11.08 -31.71
C TRP A 149 15.70 -11.66 -31.76
N THR A 150 15.86 -12.86 -32.34
CA THR A 150 17.19 -13.46 -32.58
C THR A 150 18.00 -12.62 -33.59
N ALA A 151 17.36 -12.09 -34.63
CA ALA A 151 17.99 -11.18 -35.58
C ALA A 151 18.37 -9.85 -34.92
N HIS A 152 17.53 -9.31 -34.04
CA HIS A 152 17.83 -8.11 -33.27
C HIS A 152 19.06 -8.29 -32.37
N TYR A 153 19.13 -9.40 -31.62
CA TYR A 153 20.32 -9.78 -30.85
C TYR A 153 21.57 -9.84 -31.72
N THR A 154 21.49 -10.54 -32.86
CA THR A 154 22.63 -10.71 -33.78
C THR A 154 23.12 -9.36 -34.30
N ARG A 155 22.22 -8.42 -34.58
CA ARG A 155 22.57 -7.06 -34.99
C ARG A 155 23.33 -6.31 -33.90
N ILE A 156 22.91 -6.41 -32.63
CA ILE A 156 23.60 -5.75 -31.51
C ILE A 156 24.95 -6.42 -31.25
N GLN A 157 25.02 -7.75 -31.28
CA GLN A 157 26.26 -8.50 -31.09
C GLN A 157 27.35 -8.04 -32.08
N LYS A 158 26.99 -7.86 -33.35
CA LYS A 158 27.91 -7.37 -34.40
C LYS A 158 28.42 -5.93 -34.17
N GLN A 159 27.81 -5.16 -33.27
CA GLN A 159 28.22 -3.78 -32.96
C GLN A 159 29.21 -3.70 -31.80
N GLY A 160 29.33 -4.73 -30.95
CA GLY A 160 30.03 -4.65 -29.67
C GLY A 160 30.87 -5.86 -29.26
N ASP A 161 31.10 -6.84 -30.15
CA ASP A 161 31.96 -8.02 -29.96
C ASP A 161 31.78 -8.76 -28.62
N SER A 162 30.57 -8.76 -28.04
CA SER A 162 30.28 -9.46 -26.78
C SER A 162 28.82 -9.93 -26.68
N GLU A 163 28.64 -11.20 -26.31
CA GLU A 163 27.34 -11.89 -26.24
C GLU A 163 26.49 -11.39 -25.08
N ILE A 164 27.10 -11.15 -23.92
CA ILE A 164 26.37 -10.76 -22.70
C ILE A 164 25.77 -9.35 -22.81
N PRO A 165 26.50 -8.30 -23.25
CA PRO A 165 25.93 -6.99 -23.52
C PRO A 165 24.83 -7.03 -24.59
N ALA A 166 25.03 -7.78 -25.67
CA ALA A 166 24.02 -7.93 -26.71
C ALA A 166 22.74 -8.59 -26.19
N LEU A 167 22.89 -9.61 -25.34
CA LEU A 167 21.75 -10.24 -24.67
C LEU A 167 21.05 -9.23 -23.76
N LYS A 168 21.78 -8.54 -22.87
CA LYS A 168 21.22 -7.53 -21.96
C LYS A 168 20.39 -6.48 -22.69
N GLU A 169 20.92 -5.92 -23.78
CA GLU A 169 20.21 -4.93 -24.60
C GLU A 169 18.95 -5.52 -25.24
N THR A 170 19.04 -6.74 -25.77
CA THR A 170 17.88 -7.44 -26.35
C THR A 170 16.79 -7.71 -25.32
N LEU A 171 17.18 -8.15 -24.11
CA LEU A 171 16.24 -8.38 -23.00
C LEU A 171 15.63 -7.07 -22.51
N ALA A 172 16.40 -5.98 -22.43
CA ALA A 172 15.89 -4.66 -22.08
C ALA A 172 14.86 -4.17 -23.11
N ALA A 173 15.13 -4.34 -24.40
CA ALA A 173 14.19 -4.03 -25.47
C ALA A 173 12.91 -4.88 -25.38
N ALA A 174 13.01 -6.16 -25.00
CA ALA A 174 11.84 -7.02 -24.78
C ALA A 174 10.98 -6.53 -23.62
N LEU A 175 11.59 -6.04 -22.53
CA LEU A 175 10.91 -5.41 -21.41
C LEU A 175 10.33 -4.02 -21.76
N ALA A 176 10.85 -3.34 -22.78
CA ALA A 176 10.28 -2.10 -23.30
C ALA A 176 9.15 -2.33 -24.34
N SER A 177 8.87 -3.58 -24.72
CA SER A 177 7.88 -3.89 -25.75
C SER A 177 6.44 -3.74 -25.22
N SER A 178 5.50 -3.45 -26.13
CA SER A 178 4.06 -3.39 -25.81
C SER A 178 3.53 -4.71 -25.24
N ASN A 179 4.05 -5.85 -25.70
CA ASN A 179 3.72 -7.17 -25.17
C ASN A 179 4.12 -7.36 -23.70
N PHE A 180 5.12 -6.61 -23.20
CA PHE A 180 5.48 -6.61 -21.77
C PHE A 180 4.69 -5.58 -20.97
N ILE A 181 4.68 -4.32 -21.45
CA ILE A 181 4.13 -3.16 -20.72
C ILE A 181 2.61 -3.29 -20.52
N TYR A 182 1.91 -3.87 -21.50
CA TYR A 182 0.46 -4.03 -21.47
C TYR A 182 0.05 -5.50 -21.30
N LEU A 183 -1.08 -5.71 -20.62
CA LEU A 183 -1.83 -6.97 -20.72
C LEU A 183 -2.59 -6.95 -22.04
N SER A 184 -1.90 -7.37 -23.10
CA SER A 184 -2.41 -7.30 -24.47
C SER A 184 -3.44 -8.41 -24.72
N GLU A 185 -4.64 -8.02 -25.13
CA GLU A 185 -5.70 -8.92 -25.57
C GLU A 185 -6.20 -8.45 -26.95
N PRO A 186 -5.37 -8.60 -28.00
CA PRO A 186 -5.65 -7.99 -29.30
C PRO A 186 -6.97 -8.50 -29.86
N HIS A 187 -7.80 -7.58 -30.34
CA HIS A 187 -9.08 -7.90 -30.94
C HIS A 187 -9.42 -6.88 -32.03
N LEU A 188 -9.42 -7.33 -33.29
CA LEU A 188 -9.66 -6.48 -34.46
C LEU A 188 -11.15 -6.28 -34.76
N ALA A 189 -12.02 -7.17 -34.26
CA ALA A 189 -13.46 -7.08 -34.47
C ALA A 189 -14.14 -6.24 -33.38
N LYS A 190 -15.37 -5.80 -33.64
CA LYS A 190 -16.20 -5.08 -32.66
C LYS A 190 -17.01 -6.00 -31.75
N GLN A 191 -17.05 -7.30 -32.05
CA GLN A 191 -17.92 -8.24 -31.33
C GLN A 191 -17.20 -8.84 -30.13
N PRO A 192 -17.86 -9.03 -28.99
CA PRO A 192 -17.23 -9.66 -27.84
C PRO A 192 -16.67 -11.04 -28.19
N ARG A 193 -15.43 -11.33 -27.74
CA ARG A 193 -14.84 -12.67 -27.89
C ARG A 193 -14.42 -13.25 -26.55
N LYS A 194 -14.36 -14.58 -26.48
CA LYS A 194 -13.72 -15.25 -25.33
C LYS A 194 -12.23 -14.95 -25.33
N LEU A 195 -11.67 -14.85 -24.14
CA LEU A 195 -10.22 -14.83 -23.95
C LEU A 195 -9.63 -16.18 -24.30
N SER A 196 -8.40 -16.15 -24.82
CA SER A 196 -7.55 -17.34 -24.87
C SER A 196 -7.13 -17.77 -23.47
N ALA A 197 -6.64 -19.00 -23.34
CA ALA A 197 -6.20 -19.52 -22.05
C ALA A 197 -5.04 -18.70 -21.45
N HIS A 198 -4.12 -18.18 -22.27
CA HIS A 198 -3.01 -17.33 -21.81
C HIS A 198 -3.44 -15.92 -21.37
N GLU A 199 -4.42 -15.33 -22.07
CA GLU A 199 -5.01 -14.05 -21.66
C GLU A 199 -5.76 -14.22 -20.33
N LEU A 200 -6.54 -15.29 -20.18
CA LEU A 200 -7.24 -15.61 -18.93
C LEU A 200 -6.26 -15.88 -17.78
N ALA A 201 -5.17 -16.62 -18.02
CA ALA A 201 -4.11 -16.84 -17.04
C ALA A 201 -3.48 -15.53 -16.57
N SER A 202 -3.14 -14.65 -17.52
CA SER A 202 -2.56 -13.34 -17.22
C SER A 202 -3.54 -12.46 -16.43
N ARG A 203 -4.82 -12.42 -16.82
CA ARG A 203 -5.83 -11.66 -16.11
C ARG A 203 -6.03 -12.17 -14.68
N LEU A 204 -6.08 -13.49 -14.48
CA LEU A 204 -6.18 -14.10 -13.15
C LEU A 204 -4.95 -13.80 -12.28
N SER A 205 -3.74 -13.94 -12.83
CA SER A 205 -2.51 -13.71 -12.08
C SER A 205 -2.31 -12.25 -11.70
N TYR A 206 -2.67 -11.30 -12.56
CA TYR A 206 -2.57 -9.88 -12.23
C TYR A 206 -3.68 -9.44 -11.28
N PHE A 207 -4.89 -10.01 -11.39
CA PHE A 207 -5.95 -9.75 -10.44
C PHE A 207 -5.58 -10.19 -9.03
N LEU A 208 -5.03 -11.40 -8.86
CA LEU A 208 -4.75 -11.97 -7.53
C LEU A 208 -3.35 -11.64 -7.00
N TRP A 209 -2.32 -11.68 -7.84
CA TRP A 209 -0.92 -11.60 -7.40
C TRP A 209 -0.19 -10.35 -7.88
N SER A 210 -0.82 -9.53 -8.73
CA SER A 210 -0.17 -8.39 -9.39
C SER A 210 1.19 -8.78 -10.01
N SER A 211 1.23 -9.99 -10.58
CA SER A 211 2.44 -10.59 -11.14
C SER A 211 2.09 -11.61 -12.22
N LEU A 212 3.11 -12.10 -12.93
CA LEU A 212 2.97 -13.10 -13.99
C LEU A 212 2.39 -14.44 -13.46
N PRO A 213 1.71 -15.22 -14.32
CA PRO A 213 1.34 -16.60 -14.03
C PRO A 213 2.54 -17.42 -13.54
N ASP A 214 2.33 -18.30 -12.57
CA ASP A 214 3.33 -19.31 -12.24
C ASP A 214 3.28 -20.48 -13.23
N GLU A 215 4.24 -21.40 -13.11
CA GLU A 215 4.39 -22.51 -14.06
C GLU A 215 3.12 -23.36 -14.17
N GLU A 216 2.49 -23.70 -13.04
CA GLU A 216 1.24 -24.49 -13.05
C GLU A 216 0.13 -23.78 -13.85
N LEU A 217 -0.04 -22.47 -13.65
CA LEU A 217 -1.05 -21.71 -14.39
C LEU A 217 -0.68 -21.57 -15.87
N SER A 218 0.60 -21.43 -16.19
CA SER A 218 1.11 -21.39 -17.57
C SER A 218 0.90 -22.73 -18.31
N GLU A 219 1.19 -23.86 -17.68
CA GLU A 219 0.98 -25.21 -18.27
C GLU A 219 -0.51 -25.51 -18.51
N LEU A 220 -1.39 -25.08 -17.59
CA LEU A 220 -2.84 -25.17 -17.77
C LEU A 220 -3.33 -24.27 -18.91
N ALA A 221 -2.65 -23.14 -19.14
CA ALA A 221 -2.93 -22.28 -20.26
C ALA A 221 -2.46 -22.90 -21.59
N ASP A 222 -1.25 -23.50 -21.64
CA ASP A 222 -0.72 -24.16 -22.85
C ASP A 222 -1.63 -25.31 -23.30
N SER A 223 -2.11 -26.10 -22.35
CA SER A 223 -3.01 -27.23 -22.63
C SER A 223 -4.45 -26.82 -22.92
N GLY A 224 -4.80 -25.52 -22.78
CA GLY A 224 -6.16 -25.01 -22.93
C GLY A 224 -7.12 -25.36 -21.80
N ARG A 225 -6.72 -26.23 -20.86
CA ARG A 225 -7.54 -26.72 -19.75
C ARG A 225 -7.98 -25.62 -18.79
N LEU A 226 -7.25 -24.51 -18.72
CA LEU A 226 -7.65 -23.36 -17.89
C LEU A 226 -9.00 -22.77 -18.29
N LEU A 227 -9.47 -23.00 -19.52
CA LEU A 227 -10.79 -22.56 -19.98
C LEU A 227 -11.95 -23.38 -19.38
N GLU A 228 -11.66 -24.53 -18.77
CA GLU A 228 -12.65 -25.33 -18.06
C GLU A 228 -13.00 -24.65 -16.72
N SER A 229 -14.31 -24.43 -16.49
CA SER A 229 -14.78 -23.71 -15.29
C SER A 229 -14.32 -24.36 -13.97
N SER A 230 -14.24 -25.69 -13.91
CA SER A 230 -13.77 -26.44 -12.74
C SER A 230 -12.27 -26.19 -12.47
N VAL A 231 -11.44 -26.18 -13.52
CA VAL A 231 -10.01 -25.91 -13.44
C VAL A 231 -9.76 -24.46 -13.03
N LEU A 232 -10.47 -23.50 -13.64
CA LEU A 232 -10.37 -22.08 -13.30
C LEU A 232 -10.71 -21.82 -11.81
N LYS A 233 -11.81 -22.40 -11.31
CA LYS A 233 -12.20 -22.29 -9.89
C LYS A 233 -11.14 -22.88 -8.95
N LYS A 234 -10.54 -24.02 -9.33
CA LYS A 234 -9.45 -24.65 -8.56
C LYS A 234 -8.21 -23.75 -8.51
N GLN A 235 -7.81 -23.17 -9.65
CA GLN A 235 -6.67 -22.26 -9.72
C GLN A 235 -6.93 -20.96 -8.95
N PHE A 236 -8.13 -20.39 -9.05
CA PHE A 236 -8.52 -19.25 -8.22
C PHE A 236 -8.35 -19.55 -6.73
N ALA A 237 -8.88 -20.67 -6.23
CA ALA A 237 -8.78 -21.03 -4.82
C ALA A 237 -7.32 -21.24 -4.37
N ARG A 238 -6.50 -21.93 -5.19
CA ARG A 238 -5.07 -22.13 -4.93
C ARG A 238 -4.34 -20.79 -4.84
N MET A 239 -4.55 -19.92 -5.82
CA MET A 239 -3.85 -18.65 -5.91
C MET A 239 -4.29 -17.66 -4.82
N LEU A 240 -5.57 -17.65 -4.45
CA LEU A 240 -6.06 -16.82 -3.35
C LEU A 240 -5.48 -17.29 -2.00
N ALA A 241 -5.25 -18.59 -1.81
CA ALA A 241 -4.65 -19.13 -0.60
C ALA A 241 -3.15 -18.81 -0.47
N ASP A 242 -2.44 -18.58 -1.57
CA ASP A 242 -1.02 -18.26 -1.62
C ASP A 242 -0.71 -16.89 -0.98
N GLU A 243 0.45 -16.73 -0.35
CA GLU A 243 0.91 -15.47 0.27
C GLU A 243 1.01 -14.32 -0.74
N LYS A 244 1.27 -14.61 -2.03
CA LYS A 244 1.30 -13.60 -3.09
C LYS A 244 -0.03 -12.87 -3.24
N ALA A 245 -1.16 -13.46 -2.82
CA ALA A 245 -2.45 -12.78 -2.83
C ALA A 245 -2.53 -11.60 -1.86
N ASP A 246 -1.60 -11.45 -0.92
CA ASP A 246 -1.49 -10.23 -0.10
C ASP A 246 -1.18 -8.99 -0.96
N ARG A 247 -0.58 -9.18 -2.14
CA ARG A 247 -0.35 -8.08 -3.10
C ARG A 247 -1.65 -7.52 -3.61
N PHE A 248 -2.66 -8.35 -3.89
CA PHE A 248 -4.00 -7.86 -4.24
C PHE A 248 -4.56 -7.00 -3.12
N ALA A 249 -4.54 -7.49 -1.87
CA ALA A 249 -5.05 -6.76 -0.72
C ALA A 249 -4.38 -5.38 -0.58
N GLU A 250 -3.07 -5.30 -0.81
CA GLU A 250 -2.35 -4.03 -0.82
C GLU A 250 -2.74 -3.13 -2.00
N GLN A 251 -2.59 -3.62 -3.23
CA GLN A 251 -2.75 -2.81 -4.44
C GLN A 251 -4.18 -2.32 -4.64
N PHE A 252 -5.16 -3.21 -4.41
CA PHE A 252 -6.58 -2.84 -4.50
C PHE A 252 -6.95 -1.82 -3.43
N SER A 253 -6.56 -2.04 -2.17
CA SER A 253 -6.97 -1.16 -1.06
C SER A 253 -6.35 0.24 -1.17
N ARG A 254 -5.09 0.35 -1.61
CA ARG A 254 -4.45 1.65 -1.87
C ARG A 254 -5.24 2.49 -2.87
N GLN A 255 -5.67 1.87 -3.98
CA GLN A 255 -6.40 2.54 -5.05
C GLN A 255 -7.86 2.80 -4.68
N TRP A 256 -8.55 1.80 -4.12
CA TRP A 256 -9.94 1.92 -3.71
C TRP A 256 -10.12 3.04 -2.69
N LEU A 257 -9.26 3.09 -1.67
CA LEU A 257 -9.41 4.01 -0.54
C LEU A 257 -8.57 5.30 -0.68
N ASP A 258 -7.81 5.44 -1.78
CA ASP A 258 -6.95 6.62 -2.04
C ASP A 258 -5.99 6.91 -0.87
N LEU A 259 -5.28 5.86 -0.43
CA LEU A 259 -4.43 5.92 0.77
C LEU A 259 -3.21 6.84 0.58
N GLU A 260 -2.82 7.14 -0.66
CA GLU A 260 -1.83 8.18 -0.98
C GLU A 260 -2.27 9.58 -0.52
N GLY A 261 -3.58 9.78 -0.29
CA GLY A 261 -4.11 11.00 0.29
C GLY A 261 -3.49 11.40 1.63
N VAL A 262 -2.96 10.42 2.38
CA VAL A 262 -2.20 10.67 3.63
C VAL A 262 -0.92 11.49 3.38
N ASP A 263 -0.22 11.21 2.28
CA ASP A 263 1.04 11.89 1.95
C ASP A 263 0.82 13.27 1.33
N ARG A 264 -0.36 13.50 0.71
CA ARG A 264 -0.76 14.81 0.16
C ARG A 264 -0.99 15.88 1.23
N VAL A 265 -1.15 15.50 2.50
CA VAL A 265 -1.45 16.43 3.60
C VAL A 265 -0.20 16.71 4.44
N ALA A 266 0.22 17.97 4.50
CA ALA A 266 1.27 18.41 5.41
C ALA A 266 0.68 18.75 6.80
N ILE A 267 1.06 18.00 7.84
CA ILE A 267 0.62 18.30 9.20
C ILE A 267 1.26 19.60 9.68
N ASN A 268 0.43 20.51 10.20
CA ASN A 268 0.89 21.80 10.69
C ASN A 268 1.48 21.63 12.11
N PRO A 269 2.80 21.82 12.31
CA PRO A 269 3.46 21.60 13.59
C PRO A 269 3.06 22.63 14.65
N GLN A 270 2.46 23.76 14.26
CA GLN A 270 1.91 24.73 15.22
C GLN A 270 0.82 24.09 16.09
N TYR A 271 0.00 23.21 15.50
CA TYR A 271 -1.13 22.57 16.16
C TYR A 271 -0.80 21.16 16.65
N TYR A 272 0.10 20.45 15.96
CA TYR A 272 0.50 19.08 16.27
C TYR A 272 2.02 18.96 16.46
N ARG A 273 2.55 19.65 17.47
CA ARG A 273 4.01 19.75 17.73
C ARG A 273 4.74 18.41 17.88
N ASN A 274 4.04 17.41 18.41
CA ASN A 274 4.60 16.09 18.70
C ASN A 274 4.26 15.05 17.62
N PHE A 275 3.64 15.46 16.51
CA PHE A 275 3.32 14.55 15.43
C PHE A 275 4.59 14.21 14.64
N ASP A 276 4.86 12.92 14.54
CA ASP A 276 5.97 12.38 13.77
C ASP A 276 5.45 11.87 12.43
N ASN A 277 5.96 12.41 11.32
CA ASN A 277 5.56 11.98 9.97
C ASN A 277 5.84 10.50 9.70
N ARG A 278 6.72 9.85 10.47
CA ARG A 278 6.96 8.40 10.39
C ARG A 278 5.75 7.57 10.81
N LEU A 279 4.74 8.18 11.44
CA LEU A 279 3.46 7.54 11.76
C LEU A 279 2.58 7.33 10.52
N LYS A 280 2.76 8.12 9.44
CA LYS A 280 1.91 8.04 8.25
C LYS A 280 1.93 6.66 7.57
N PRO A 281 3.10 6.03 7.33
CA PRO A 281 3.15 4.64 6.86
C PRO A 281 2.40 3.67 7.78
N ASP A 282 2.44 3.87 9.10
CA ASP A 282 1.72 3.01 10.05
C ASP A 282 0.19 3.19 9.93
N MET A 283 -0.29 4.43 9.74
CA MET A 283 -1.73 4.69 9.51
C MET A 283 -2.24 4.02 8.23
N VAL A 284 -1.44 4.07 7.16
CA VAL A 284 -1.73 3.35 5.91
C VAL A 284 -1.67 1.84 6.17
N GLY A 285 -0.65 1.38 6.90
CA GLY A 285 -0.43 -0.01 7.27
C GLY A 285 -1.61 -0.64 8.04
N GLU A 286 -2.23 0.10 8.97
CA GLU A 286 -3.47 -0.32 9.65
C GLU A 286 -4.54 -0.71 8.65
N THR A 287 -4.78 0.15 7.66
CA THR A 287 -5.86 -0.03 6.69
C THR A 287 -5.60 -1.20 5.76
N LEU A 288 -4.35 -1.36 5.31
CA LEU A 288 -3.93 -2.48 4.48
C LEU A 288 -3.98 -3.82 5.23
N ALA A 289 -3.51 -3.83 6.48
CA ALA A 289 -3.58 -5.00 7.34
C ALA A 289 -5.04 -5.37 7.65
N PHE A 290 -5.92 -4.38 7.86
CA PHE A 290 -7.33 -4.59 8.15
C PHE A 290 -8.08 -5.23 6.98
N PHE A 291 -7.85 -4.73 5.76
CA PHE A 291 -8.39 -5.36 4.56
C PHE A 291 -7.90 -6.80 4.39
N ARG A 292 -6.60 -7.02 4.56
CA ARG A 292 -5.99 -8.35 4.48
C ARG A 292 -6.57 -9.31 5.51
N GLU A 293 -6.77 -8.86 6.74
CA GLU A 293 -7.37 -9.65 7.82
C GLU A 293 -8.79 -10.10 7.43
N ILE A 294 -9.63 -9.20 6.92
CA ILE A 294 -11.00 -9.54 6.46
C ILE A 294 -10.95 -10.54 5.29
N LEU A 295 -10.05 -10.33 4.33
CA LEU A 295 -9.90 -11.24 3.18
C LEU A 295 -9.44 -12.64 3.62
N ARG A 296 -8.39 -12.73 4.46
CA ARG A 296 -7.76 -13.99 4.89
C ARG A 296 -8.64 -14.76 5.87
N SER A 297 -9.29 -14.07 6.79
CA SER A 297 -10.24 -14.67 7.73
C SER A 297 -11.61 -14.96 7.08
N ASN A 298 -11.81 -14.55 5.82
CA ASN A 298 -13.03 -14.73 5.04
C ASN A 298 -14.30 -14.32 5.80
N THR A 299 -14.21 -13.22 6.53
CA THR A 299 -15.31 -12.60 7.26
C THR A 299 -16.09 -11.64 6.37
N SER A 300 -17.17 -11.08 6.90
CA SER A 300 -18.04 -10.18 6.13
C SER A 300 -17.33 -8.86 5.82
N ALA A 301 -17.39 -8.42 4.56
CA ALA A 301 -16.90 -7.12 4.12
C ALA A 301 -17.67 -5.94 4.74
N LEU A 302 -18.83 -6.18 5.37
CA LEU A 302 -19.51 -5.16 6.17
C LEU A 302 -18.64 -4.67 7.34
N GLN A 303 -17.61 -5.43 7.73
CA GLN A 303 -16.62 -5.00 8.71
C GLN A 303 -15.82 -3.76 8.28
N PHE A 304 -15.80 -3.44 6.98
CA PHE A 304 -15.27 -2.17 6.50
C PHE A 304 -16.07 -0.96 7.00
N LEU A 305 -17.36 -1.13 7.28
CA LEU A 305 -18.22 -0.08 7.82
C LEU A 305 -18.14 -0.03 9.35
N ASP A 306 -18.22 -1.18 10.01
CA ASP A 306 -18.15 -1.30 11.48
C ASP A 306 -17.54 -2.64 11.90
N ALA A 307 -16.60 -2.61 12.83
CA ALA A 307 -15.92 -3.78 13.34
C ALA A 307 -15.59 -3.64 14.83
N ASP A 308 -15.50 -4.78 15.52
CA ASP A 308 -15.10 -4.84 16.93
C ASP A 308 -13.58 -4.97 17.14
N PHE A 309 -12.80 -4.70 16.09
CA PHE A 309 -11.35 -4.81 16.05
C PHE A 309 -10.72 -3.79 15.09
N THR A 310 -9.42 -3.57 15.26
CA THR A 310 -8.54 -2.93 14.26
C THR A 310 -7.20 -3.67 14.20
N MET A 311 -6.28 -3.22 13.35
CA MET A 311 -4.92 -3.74 13.23
C MET A 311 -3.93 -2.73 13.78
N LEU A 312 -3.19 -3.08 14.84
CA LEU A 312 -2.23 -2.18 15.48
C LEU A 312 -0.82 -2.74 15.40
N ASN A 313 0.16 -1.86 15.27
CA ASN A 313 1.54 -2.09 15.68
C ASN A 313 1.85 -1.22 16.91
N ALA A 314 3.08 -1.28 17.43
CA ALA A 314 3.47 -0.54 18.63
C ALA A 314 3.31 0.98 18.49
N THR A 315 3.67 1.54 17.34
CA THR A 315 3.60 2.99 17.10
C THR A 315 2.14 3.46 17.06
N LEU A 316 1.27 2.73 16.35
CA LEU A 316 -0.14 3.09 16.23
C LEU A 316 -0.92 2.88 17.54
N ALA A 317 -0.61 1.83 18.29
CA ALA A 317 -1.19 1.60 19.62
C ALA A 317 -0.90 2.79 20.54
N LYS A 318 0.34 3.29 20.54
CA LYS A 318 0.72 4.51 21.28
C LYS A 318 -0.02 5.74 20.77
N HIS A 319 -0.15 5.91 19.46
CA HIS A 319 -0.89 7.04 18.86
C HIS A 319 -2.35 7.07 19.33
N TYR A 320 -3.03 5.92 19.33
CA TYR A 320 -4.42 5.82 19.79
C TYR A 320 -4.60 5.76 21.30
N GLY A 321 -3.52 5.65 22.07
CA GLY A 321 -3.61 5.43 23.52
C GLY A 321 -4.25 4.08 23.87
N LEU A 322 -4.11 3.08 23.00
CA LEU A 322 -4.64 1.73 23.19
C LEU A 322 -3.54 0.78 23.68
N ASN A 323 -3.93 -0.23 24.46
CA ASN A 323 -3.07 -1.38 24.69
C ASN A 323 -2.95 -2.16 23.38
N GLY A 324 -1.73 -2.56 23.02
CA GLY A 324 -1.49 -3.26 21.77
C GLY A 324 -0.12 -3.92 21.70
N PRO A 325 0.27 -4.40 20.50
CA PRO A 325 1.54 -5.05 20.26
C PRO A 325 2.73 -4.17 20.66
N LYS A 326 3.83 -4.83 21.02
CA LYS A 326 5.12 -4.15 21.30
C LYS A 326 6.07 -4.18 20.10
N SER A 327 5.63 -4.76 18.98
CA SER A 327 6.42 -4.90 17.76
C SER A 327 5.92 -3.97 16.65
N GLN A 328 6.70 -3.83 15.57
CA GLN A 328 6.29 -3.09 14.37
C GLN A 328 5.36 -3.91 13.45
N ARG A 329 5.10 -5.19 13.77
CA ARG A 329 4.14 -6.00 13.01
C ARG A 329 2.72 -5.61 13.42
N PHE A 330 1.83 -5.59 12.43
CA PHE A 330 0.41 -5.40 12.68
C PHE A 330 -0.21 -6.68 13.24
N GLU A 331 -0.96 -6.54 14.32
CA GLU A 331 -1.72 -7.63 14.93
C GLU A 331 -3.17 -7.18 15.13
N ARG A 332 -4.09 -8.14 15.08
CA ARG A 332 -5.51 -7.90 15.34
C ARG A 332 -5.72 -7.56 16.82
N VAL A 333 -6.30 -6.41 17.09
CA VAL A 333 -6.60 -5.94 18.45
C VAL A 333 -8.09 -5.67 18.58
N SER A 334 -8.72 -6.22 19.63
CA SER A 334 -10.13 -5.95 19.92
C SER A 334 -10.33 -4.53 20.42
N LEU A 335 -11.40 -3.89 19.93
CA LEU A 335 -11.84 -2.56 20.35
C LEU A 335 -12.95 -2.61 21.41
N LYS A 336 -13.38 -3.80 21.84
CA LYS A 336 -14.40 -3.97 22.88
C LYS A 336 -13.96 -3.32 24.19
N GLY A 337 -14.84 -2.50 24.77
CA GLY A 337 -14.55 -1.74 25.99
C GLY A 337 -13.66 -0.51 25.78
N THR A 338 -13.33 -0.17 24.53
CA THR A 338 -12.64 1.07 24.18
C THR A 338 -13.64 2.08 23.58
N ASN A 339 -13.26 3.36 23.55
CA ASN A 339 -14.04 4.42 22.90
C ASN A 339 -13.66 4.62 21.42
N ARG A 340 -12.81 3.74 20.87
CA ARG A 340 -12.36 3.81 19.47
C ARG A 340 -13.35 3.04 18.60
N PRO A 341 -13.94 3.64 17.56
CA PRO A 341 -14.76 2.90 16.60
C PRO A 341 -13.88 2.02 15.71
N GLY A 342 -14.39 0.87 15.30
CA GLY A 342 -13.74 0.07 14.25
C GLY A 342 -14.20 0.48 12.86
N GLY A 343 -13.78 -0.31 11.86
CA GLY A 343 -14.06 -0.03 10.45
C GLY A 343 -13.23 1.13 9.88
N LEU A 344 -13.30 1.29 8.55
CA LEU A 344 -12.46 2.24 7.80
C LEU A 344 -12.63 3.69 8.23
N LEU A 345 -13.84 4.07 8.65
CA LEU A 345 -14.14 5.42 9.13
C LEU A 345 -13.55 5.72 10.52
N GLY A 346 -13.08 4.69 11.24
CA GLY A 346 -12.34 4.83 12.49
C GLY A 346 -10.81 4.90 12.30
N HIS A 347 -10.29 4.73 11.08
CA HIS A 347 -8.85 4.73 10.84
C HIS A 347 -8.27 6.14 10.73
N ALA A 348 -7.03 6.33 11.21
CA ALA A 348 -6.37 7.64 11.12
C ALA A 348 -6.00 8.03 9.68
N SER A 349 -5.74 7.04 8.81
CA SER A 349 -5.49 7.25 7.38
C SER A 349 -6.65 8.01 6.70
N THR A 350 -7.88 7.57 6.94
CA THR A 350 -9.11 8.20 6.44
C THR A 350 -9.25 9.64 6.96
N HIS A 351 -9.06 9.85 8.26
CA HIS A 351 -9.20 11.18 8.86
C HIS A 351 -8.12 12.16 8.40
N LEU A 352 -6.90 11.69 8.21
CA LEU A 352 -5.75 12.48 7.79
C LEU A 352 -5.84 12.87 6.32
N ALA A 353 -6.14 11.92 5.43
CA ALA A 353 -6.39 12.21 4.02
C ALA A 353 -7.55 13.20 3.84
N GLY A 354 -8.58 13.10 4.68
CA GLY A 354 -9.73 14.02 4.74
C GLY A 354 -9.51 15.27 5.59
N SER A 355 -8.28 15.80 5.69
CA SER A 355 -7.97 17.00 6.48
C SER A 355 -7.29 18.10 5.65
N ASP A 356 -6.99 19.24 6.27
CA ASP A 356 -6.09 20.27 5.72
C ASP A 356 -4.73 20.33 6.43
N GLY A 357 -4.45 19.36 7.31
CA GLY A 357 -3.22 19.26 8.09
C GLY A 357 -3.16 20.13 9.34
N ALA A 358 -4.01 21.15 9.47
CA ALA A 358 -4.23 21.85 10.73
C ALA A 358 -5.48 21.34 11.45
N ASP A 359 -6.53 21.06 10.69
CA ASP A 359 -7.85 20.72 11.19
C ASP A 359 -8.53 19.70 10.26
N SER A 360 -9.64 19.11 10.71
CA SER A 360 -10.46 18.24 9.86
C SER A 360 -11.07 19.02 8.70
N HIS A 361 -11.46 18.32 7.64
CA HIS A 361 -12.17 18.93 6.53
C HIS A 361 -13.45 18.16 6.18
N PRO A 362 -14.63 18.56 6.73
CA PRO A 362 -15.90 17.85 6.53
C PRO A 362 -16.23 17.53 5.07
N VAL A 363 -16.09 18.51 4.17
CA VAL A 363 -16.42 18.30 2.76
C VAL A 363 -15.53 17.22 2.12
N LYS A 364 -14.21 17.23 2.35
CA LYS A 364 -13.30 16.18 1.85
C LYS A 364 -13.67 14.79 2.40
N ARG A 365 -13.97 14.71 3.71
CA ARG A 365 -14.41 13.45 4.34
C ARG A 365 -15.74 12.95 3.76
N ALA A 366 -16.70 13.84 3.54
CA ALA A 366 -17.99 13.52 2.94
C ALA A 366 -17.85 13.00 1.50
N VAL A 367 -17.05 13.70 0.68
CA VAL A 367 -16.74 13.30 -0.69
C VAL A 367 -16.10 11.91 -0.70
N TRP A 368 -15.13 11.67 0.20
CA TRP A 368 -14.48 10.37 0.31
C TRP A 368 -15.47 9.25 0.68
N ILE A 369 -16.37 9.47 1.64
CA ILE A 369 -17.41 8.47 1.99
C ILE A 369 -18.28 8.15 0.77
N ARG A 370 -18.82 9.19 0.12
CA ARG A 370 -19.76 9.02 -0.99
C ARG A 370 -19.14 8.37 -2.22
N ASP A 371 -17.92 8.76 -2.59
CA ASP A 371 -17.21 8.14 -3.71
C ASP A 371 -16.72 6.73 -3.35
N ARG A 372 -15.95 6.59 -2.26
CA ARG A 372 -15.23 5.34 -1.96
C ARG A 372 -16.14 4.26 -1.42
N LEU A 373 -17.11 4.59 -0.56
CA LEU A 373 -17.97 3.60 0.08
C LEU A 373 -19.31 3.42 -0.63
N LEU A 374 -19.85 4.44 -1.31
CA LEU A 374 -21.19 4.40 -1.89
C LEU A 374 -21.22 4.46 -3.42
N ASN A 375 -20.06 4.66 -4.07
CA ASN A 375 -19.93 4.82 -5.53
C ASN A 375 -20.88 5.88 -6.10
N ASP A 376 -21.09 6.95 -5.34
CA ASP A 376 -21.98 8.06 -5.65
C ASP A 376 -21.22 9.39 -5.45
N PRO A 377 -20.15 9.65 -6.23
CA PRO A 377 -19.34 10.84 -6.06
C PRO A 377 -20.18 12.10 -6.29
N PRO A 378 -19.99 13.17 -5.49
CA PRO A 378 -20.65 14.44 -5.75
C PRO A 378 -20.21 15.02 -7.10
N ASN A 379 -21.09 15.81 -7.71
CA ASN A 379 -20.76 16.57 -8.92
C ASN A 379 -19.57 17.51 -8.67
N PRO A 380 -18.74 17.79 -9.69
CA PRO A 380 -17.67 18.77 -9.58
C PRO A 380 -18.22 20.15 -9.18
N PRO A 381 -17.45 20.96 -8.45
CA PRO A 381 -17.88 22.30 -8.06
C PRO A 381 -18.13 23.17 -9.31
N PRO A 382 -19.09 24.12 -9.28
CA PRO A 382 -19.29 25.06 -10.37
C PRO A 382 -18.02 25.90 -10.61
N PRO A 383 -17.68 26.24 -11.87
CA PRO A 383 -16.43 26.92 -12.21
C PRO A 383 -16.27 28.33 -11.61
N ASP A 384 -17.36 29.00 -11.23
CA ASP A 384 -17.36 30.39 -10.76
C ASP A 384 -18.01 30.57 -9.36
N VAL A 385 -17.54 29.83 -8.36
CA VAL A 385 -17.96 30.08 -6.96
C VAL A 385 -16.98 31.04 -6.28
N PRO A 386 -17.32 32.33 -6.08
CA PRO A 386 -16.46 33.25 -5.34
C PRO A 386 -16.34 32.83 -3.87
N SER A 387 -15.13 32.92 -3.31
CA SER A 387 -14.87 32.63 -1.90
C SER A 387 -15.81 33.43 -1.00
N LEU A 388 -16.42 32.77 -0.01
CA LEU A 388 -17.27 33.45 0.98
C LEU A 388 -16.48 34.24 2.01
N GLU A 389 -15.20 33.89 2.18
CA GLU A 389 -14.28 34.46 3.17
C GLU A 389 -14.20 36.00 3.05
N THR A 390 -14.37 36.54 1.84
CA THR A 390 -14.29 37.99 1.57
C THR A 390 -15.62 38.72 1.73
N SER A 391 -16.75 38.01 1.78
CA SER A 391 -18.10 38.60 1.75
C SER A 391 -18.82 38.65 3.11
N VAL A 392 -18.34 37.88 4.09
CA VAL A 392 -18.94 37.82 5.43
C VAL A 392 -17.92 38.31 6.47
N PRO A 393 -18.18 39.42 7.18
CA PRO A 393 -17.34 39.86 8.28
C PRO A 393 -17.17 38.75 9.31
N ASP A 394 -15.93 38.54 9.77
CA ASP A 394 -15.62 37.52 10.77
C ASP A 394 -16.00 36.07 10.38
N PHE A 395 -16.11 35.75 9.08
CA PHE A 395 -16.31 34.38 8.59
C PHE A 395 -15.29 33.40 9.19
N GLU A 396 -14.05 33.86 9.30
CA GLU A 396 -12.94 33.17 9.94
C GLU A 396 -13.08 32.98 11.47
N LYS A 397 -14.11 33.53 12.12
CA LYS A 397 -14.38 33.33 13.55
C LYS A 397 -15.49 32.32 13.82
N LEU A 398 -16.24 31.93 12.78
CA LEU A 398 -17.33 30.96 12.84
C LEU A 398 -16.79 29.53 12.94
N SER A 399 -17.58 28.63 13.54
CA SER A 399 -17.37 27.18 13.46
C SER A 399 -17.53 26.71 12.01
N ILE A 400 -16.97 25.54 11.68
CA ILE A 400 -17.11 24.98 10.32
C ILE A 400 -18.59 24.72 9.99
N ARG A 401 -19.40 24.31 10.97
CA ARG A 401 -20.86 24.15 10.80
C ARG A 401 -21.53 25.46 10.41
N GLU A 402 -21.20 26.55 11.08
CA GLU A 402 -21.73 27.88 10.77
C GLU A 402 -21.23 28.40 9.41
N GLN A 403 -19.97 28.18 9.07
CA GLN A 403 -19.41 28.52 7.76
C GLN A 403 -20.13 27.80 6.64
N LEU A 404 -20.34 26.48 6.78
CA LEU A 404 -21.09 25.68 5.80
C LEU A 404 -22.55 26.10 5.73
N ALA A 405 -23.18 26.43 6.87
CA ALA A 405 -24.54 26.96 6.90
C ALA A 405 -24.67 28.29 6.14
N LEU A 406 -23.68 29.18 6.26
CA LEU A 406 -23.60 30.39 5.44
C LEU A 406 -23.31 30.08 3.97
N HIS A 407 -22.46 29.08 3.69
CA HIS A 407 -22.16 28.66 2.32
C HIS A 407 -23.37 28.12 1.58
N ARG A 408 -24.24 27.41 2.29
CA ARG A 408 -25.53 26.95 1.79
C ARG A 408 -26.55 28.06 1.55
N LYS A 409 -26.34 29.31 1.99
CA LYS A 409 -27.27 30.41 1.67
C LYS A 409 -27.18 30.85 0.21
N LYS A 410 -26.07 30.56 -0.47
CA LYS A 410 -25.96 30.77 -1.91
C LYS A 410 -26.74 29.67 -2.63
N GLU A 411 -27.74 30.05 -3.43
CA GLU A 411 -28.62 29.12 -4.15
C GLU A 411 -27.84 28.09 -4.97
N ALA A 412 -26.81 28.53 -5.70
CA ALA A 412 -25.93 27.68 -6.49
C ALA A 412 -25.12 26.65 -5.68
N CYS A 413 -25.00 26.81 -4.36
CA CYS A 413 -24.21 25.96 -3.48
C CYS A 413 -25.10 25.12 -2.53
N ALA A 414 -26.32 25.57 -2.27
CA ALA A 414 -27.25 24.98 -1.30
C ALA A 414 -27.55 23.51 -1.59
N ASP A 415 -27.88 23.20 -2.84
CA ASP A 415 -28.38 21.88 -3.22
C ASP A 415 -27.29 20.80 -3.13
N CYS A 416 -26.09 21.10 -3.61
CA CYS A 416 -24.96 20.18 -3.48
C CYS A 416 -24.58 19.98 -2.00
N HIS A 417 -24.40 21.07 -1.25
CA HIS A 417 -23.97 21.00 0.16
C HIS A 417 -24.99 20.36 1.10
N ARG A 418 -26.30 20.44 0.80
CA ARG A 418 -27.35 19.72 1.54
C ARG A 418 -27.13 18.21 1.49
N SER A 419 -26.67 17.69 0.35
CA SER A 419 -26.39 16.26 0.15
C SER A 419 -25.00 15.82 0.64
N ILE A 420 -24.05 16.74 0.79
CA ILE A 420 -22.63 16.44 1.05
C ILE A 420 -22.28 16.63 2.52
N ASP A 421 -22.44 17.82 3.09
CA ASP A 421 -21.79 18.09 4.38
C ASP A 421 -22.25 17.20 5.54
N PRO A 422 -23.50 16.70 5.62
CA PRO A 422 -23.91 15.82 6.72
C PRO A 422 -22.97 14.62 6.91
N TRP A 423 -22.54 13.98 5.82
CA TRP A 423 -21.61 12.84 5.88
C TRP A 423 -20.28 13.20 6.56
N GLY A 424 -19.79 14.42 6.35
CA GLY A 424 -18.53 14.91 6.91
C GLY A 424 -18.66 15.47 8.32
N ILE A 425 -19.78 16.15 8.62
CA ILE A 425 -20.08 16.72 9.94
C ILE A 425 -20.14 15.61 11.00
N ALA A 426 -20.68 14.43 10.65
CA ALA A 426 -20.68 13.27 11.53
C ALA A 426 -19.26 12.84 11.99
N LEU A 427 -18.21 13.21 11.25
CA LEU A 427 -16.82 12.90 11.57
C LEU A 427 -16.07 14.04 12.28
N GLU A 428 -16.75 15.15 12.62
CA GLU A 428 -16.10 16.31 13.25
C GLU A 428 -15.62 16.07 14.68
N GLY A 429 -16.01 14.95 15.30
CA GLY A 429 -15.46 14.46 16.56
C GLY A 429 -14.01 13.98 16.45
N TYR A 430 -13.43 13.91 15.25
CA TYR A 430 -12.05 13.48 15.00
C TYR A 430 -11.20 14.60 14.40
N ASP A 431 -9.99 14.78 14.93
CA ASP A 431 -9.03 15.78 14.47
C ASP A 431 -8.33 15.38 13.15
N ALA A 432 -7.34 16.19 12.74
CA ALA A 432 -6.62 15.94 11.49
C ALA A 432 -5.76 14.66 11.53
N ILE A 433 -5.36 14.18 12.71
CA ILE A 433 -4.52 12.99 12.88
C ILE A 433 -5.33 11.77 13.34
N GLY A 434 -6.66 11.88 13.29
CA GLY A 434 -7.61 10.80 13.57
C GLY A 434 -7.88 10.53 15.04
N LEU A 435 -7.54 11.45 15.95
CA LEU A 435 -7.83 11.33 17.38
C LEU A 435 -9.14 12.04 17.75
N LEU A 436 -9.78 11.58 18.82
CA LEU A 436 -10.99 12.20 19.35
C LEU A 436 -10.72 13.63 19.82
N ARG A 437 -11.68 14.53 19.58
CA ARG A 437 -11.60 15.93 19.99
C ARG A 437 -12.96 16.49 20.36
N ASN A 438 -12.94 17.51 21.21
CA ASN A 438 -14.11 18.32 21.56
C ASN A 438 -14.00 19.75 21.04
N LYS A 439 -12.82 20.16 20.56
CA LYS A 439 -12.56 21.49 20.01
C LYS A 439 -11.66 21.42 18.79
N THR A 440 -11.84 22.35 17.85
CA THR A 440 -10.97 22.50 16.68
C THR A 440 -9.54 22.85 17.11
N ALA A 441 -8.55 22.38 16.36
CA ALA A 441 -7.15 22.57 16.71
C ALA A 441 -6.71 24.02 16.45
N ARG A 442 -7.13 24.58 15.30
CA ARG A 442 -6.78 25.93 14.83
C ARG A 442 -7.43 27.03 15.65
N ARG A 443 -8.76 26.95 15.87
CA ARG A 443 -9.57 28.04 16.45
C ARG A 443 -10.10 27.76 17.86
N LYS A 444 -9.85 26.57 18.41
CA LYS A 444 -10.32 26.14 19.74
C LYS A 444 -11.84 26.27 19.94
N LYS A 445 -12.61 26.16 18.85
CA LYS A 445 -14.08 26.22 18.88
C LYS A 445 -14.65 24.84 19.20
N PRO A 446 -15.75 24.74 19.96
CA PRO A 446 -16.45 23.47 20.14
C PRO A 446 -16.80 22.82 18.80
N VAL A 447 -16.67 21.51 18.72
CA VAL A 447 -17.12 20.72 17.56
C VAL A 447 -18.51 20.18 17.82
N SER A 448 -19.29 20.01 16.75
CA SER A 448 -20.63 19.44 16.77
C SER A 448 -20.70 18.34 15.72
N THR A 449 -21.19 17.17 16.11
CA THR A 449 -21.35 16.01 15.22
C THR A 449 -22.79 15.73 14.82
N GLU A 450 -23.75 16.48 15.38
CA GLU A 450 -25.17 16.39 15.05
C GLU A 450 -25.45 16.89 13.64
N THR A 451 -26.17 16.08 12.86
CA THR A 451 -26.53 16.41 11.50
C THR A 451 -27.71 15.56 10.99
N ILE A 452 -28.24 15.94 9.83
CA ILE A 452 -29.37 15.26 9.19
C ILE A 452 -28.90 14.77 7.83
N LEU A 453 -28.82 13.45 7.66
CA LEU A 453 -28.47 12.82 6.39
C LEU A 453 -29.65 12.91 5.39
N PRO A 454 -29.39 12.77 4.07
CA PRO A 454 -30.44 12.70 3.06
C PRO A 454 -31.50 11.65 3.39
N GLY A 455 -32.78 12.05 3.31
CA GLY A 455 -33.90 11.22 3.76
C GLY A 455 -34.40 11.52 5.17
N ASN A 456 -33.96 12.64 5.79
CA ASN A 456 -34.34 13.07 7.14
C ASN A 456 -33.92 12.09 8.25
N HIS A 457 -32.70 11.55 8.15
CA HIS A 457 -32.13 10.71 9.19
C HIS A 457 -31.23 11.54 10.09
N ASP A 458 -31.71 11.86 11.29
CA ASP A 458 -30.90 12.48 12.34
C ASP A 458 -29.83 11.50 12.84
N ILE A 459 -28.58 11.96 12.87
CA ILE A 459 -27.46 11.19 13.42
C ILE A 459 -26.57 12.07 14.29
N SER A 460 -25.91 11.46 15.28
CA SER A 460 -24.89 12.13 16.08
C SER A 460 -23.58 11.34 16.07
N GLY A 461 -22.62 11.83 15.28
CA GLY A 461 -21.27 11.26 15.26
C GLY A 461 -21.11 10.00 14.42
N LEU A 462 -19.90 9.46 14.48
CA LEU A 462 -19.48 8.32 13.66
C LEU A 462 -20.26 7.03 13.99
N ALA A 463 -20.54 6.75 15.26
CA ALA A 463 -21.24 5.51 15.62
C ALA A 463 -22.64 5.42 14.98
N ASP A 464 -23.39 6.52 14.94
CA ASP A 464 -24.69 6.55 14.28
C ASP A 464 -24.57 6.56 12.76
N LEU A 465 -23.54 7.19 12.20
CA LEU A 465 -23.22 7.10 10.77
C LEU A 465 -22.93 5.64 10.35
N GLN A 466 -22.17 4.88 11.15
CA GLN A 466 -21.88 3.47 10.87
C GLN A 466 -23.15 2.62 10.88
N LYS A 467 -24.02 2.81 11.89
CA LYS A 467 -25.33 2.15 11.94
C LYS A 467 -26.18 2.51 10.73
N PHE A 468 -26.21 3.79 10.34
CA PHE A 468 -26.94 4.23 9.15
C PHE A 468 -26.40 3.56 7.88
N LEU A 469 -25.08 3.49 7.70
CA LEU A 469 -24.47 2.82 6.55
C LEU A 469 -24.83 1.33 6.50
N LEU A 470 -24.86 0.65 7.65
CA LEU A 470 -25.21 -0.76 7.76
C LEU A 470 -26.71 -1.07 7.60
N ASN A 471 -27.58 -0.16 8.04
CA ASN A 471 -29.03 -0.41 8.04
C ASN A 471 -29.69 0.12 6.77
N GLU A 472 -29.29 1.30 6.31
CA GLU A 472 -29.98 2.05 5.25
C GLU A 472 -29.20 2.09 3.92
N ARG A 473 -27.91 1.76 3.93
CA ARG A 473 -27.03 1.85 2.74
C ARG A 473 -26.19 0.60 2.49
N ARG A 474 -26.48 -0.50 3.17
CA ARG A 474 -25.73 -1.77 3.05
C ARG A 474 -25.67 -2.30 1.63
N GLU A 475 -26.79 -2.28 0.93
CA GLU A 475 -26.86 -2.73 -0.46
C GLU A 475 -26.08 -1.81 -1.39
N GLN A 476 -26.16 -0.49 -1.18
CA GLN A 476 -25.38 0.48 -1.93
C GLN A 476 -23.87 0.30 -1.69
N PHE A 477 -23.45 0.07 -0.45
CA PHE A 477 -22.06 -0.25 -0.13
C PHE A 477 -21.59 -1.55 -0.81
N ALA A 478 -22.41 -2.59 -0.77
CA ALA A 478 -22.11 -3.85 -1.44
C ALA A 478 -21.96 -3.66 -2.96
N GLN A 479 -22.88 -2.94 -3.59
CA GLN A 479 -22.82 -2.62 -5.02
C GLN A 479 -21.61 -1.75 -5.39
N ALA A 480 -21.25 -0.80 -4.52
CA ALA A 480 -20.07 0.02 -4.68
C ALA A 480 -18.80 -0.84 -4.66
N LEU A 481 -18.65 -1.71 -3.65
CA LEU A 481 -17.52 -2.62 -3.53
C LEU A 481 -17.43 -3.59 -4.72
N VAL A 482 -18.55 -4.16 -5.17
CA VAL A 482 -18.63 -4.96 -6.40
C VAL A 482 -18.12 -4.19 -7.59
N SER A 483 -18.55 -2.94 -7.76
CA SER A 483 -18.14 -2.08 -8.88
C SER A 483 -16.64 -1.78 -8.85
N LYS A 484 -16.08 -1.40 -7.68
CA LYS A 484 -14.65 -1.12 -7.55
C LYS A 484 -13.80 -2.38 -7.79
N LEU A 485 -14.22 -3.53 -7.26
CA LEU A 485 -13.51 -4.79 -7.43
C LEU A 485 -13.58 -5.32 -8.86
N LEU A 486 -14.75 -5.20 -9.52
CA LEU A 486 -14.90 -5.56 -10.94
C LEU A 486 -14.06 -4.66 -11.84
N THR A 487 -14.02 -3.36 -11.56
CA THR A 487 -13.13 -2.41 -12.26
C THR A 487 -11.67 -2.85 -12.17
N TYR A 488 -11.22 -3.18 -10.96
CA TYR A 488 -9.85 -3.64 -10.73
C TYR A 488 -9.56 -4.97 -11.44
N ALA A 489 -10.48 -5.94 -11.36
CA ALA A 489 -10.33 -7.25 -11.98
C ALA A 489 -10.30 -7.21 -13.51
N LEU A 490 -11.04 -6.28 -14.13
CA LEU A 490 -11.09 -6.12 -15.58
C LEU A 490 -10.03 -5.15 -16.13
N GLY A 491 -9.41 -4.33 -15.28
CA GLY A 491 -8.43 -3.33 -15.71
C GLY A 491 -9.01 -2.24 -16.61
N ARG A 492 -10.32 -1.97 -16.53
CA ARG A 492 -11.02 -0.94 -17.31
C ARG A 492 -12.17 -0.32 -16.52
N SER A 493 -12.58 0.88 -16.91
CA SER A 493 -13.82 1.47 -16.41
C SER A 493 -15.04 0.62 -16.78
N LEU A 494 -16.00 0.56 -15.86
CA LEU A 494 -17.30 -0.06 -16.10
C LEU A 494 -18.15 0.84 -17.00
N LYS A 495 -19.03 0.21 -17.78
CA LYS A 495 -19.95 0.85 -18.71
C LYS A 495 -21.39 0.49 -18.34
N LEU A 496 -22.35 1.13 -18.98
CA LEU A 496 -23.77 0.83 -18.79
C LEU A 496 -24.11 -0.65 -19.06
N GLU A 497 -23.43 -1.28 -20.01
CA GLU A 497 -23.57 -2.72 -20.31
C GLU A 497 -23.14 -3.65 -19.16
N ASP A 498 -22.37 -3.16 -18.18
CA ASP A 498 -21.97 -3.91 -17.00
C ASP A 498 -23.00 -3.84 -15.85
N GLU A 499 -24.05 -3.01 -15.94
CA GLU A 499 -25.07 -2.91 -14.88
C GLU A 499 -25.75 -4.24 -14.51
N PRO A 500 -26.14 -5.11 -15.47
CA PRO A 500 -26.77 -6.39 -15.13
C PRO A 500 -25.84 -7.29 -14.31
N ILE A 501 -24.56 -7.39 -14.68
CA ILE A 501 -23.59 -8.22 -13.95
C ILE A 501 -23.26 -7.63 -12.57
N ILE A 502 -23.25 -6.30 -12.42
CA ILE A 502 -23.08 -5.66 -11.11
C ILE A 502 -24.24 -6.04 -10.18
N LYS A 503 -25.49 -6.02 -10.67
CA LYS A 503 -26.66 -6.42 -9.89
C LYS A 503 -26.61 -7.90 -9.50
N GLU A 504 -26.27 -8.78 -10.44
CA GLU A 504 -26.11 -10.22 -10.21
C GLU A 504 -25.04 -10.51 -9.15
N LEU A 505 -23.85 -9.92 -9.30
CA LEU A 505 -22.75 -10.08 -8.36
C LEU A 505 -23.10 -9.52 -6.98
N SER A 506 -23.82 -8.40 -6.91
CA SER A 506 -24.25 -7.80 -5.63
C SER A 506 -25.25 -8.68 -4.89
N ALA A 507 -26.21 -9.30 -5.61
CA ALA A 507 -27.14 -10.24 -5.02
C ALA A 507 -26.42 -11.49 -4.46
N SER A 508 -25.54 -12.10 -5.26
CA SER A 508 -24.76 -13.25 -4.79
C SER A 508 -23.78 -12.91 -3.66
N PHE A 509 -23.26 -11.68 -3.65
CA PHE A 509 -22.44 -11.18 -2.55
C PHE A 509 -23.23 -11.08 -1.24
N ALA A 510 -24.48 -10.61 -1.30
CA ALA A 510 -25.37 -10.61 -0.13
C ALA A 510 -25.70 -12.04 0.34
N GLU A 511 -26.02 -12.96 -0.56
CA GLU A 511 -26.29 -14.38 -0.25
C GLU A 511 -25.11 -15.08 0.43
N SER A 512 -23.88 -14.70 0.08
CA SER A 512 -22.65 -15.22 0.68
C SER A 512 -22.23 -14.50 1.97
N ASN A 513 -23.13 -13.72 2.60
CA ASN A 513 -22.86 -12.90 3.79
C ASN A 513 -21.73 -11.87 3.58
N TYR A 514 -21.63 -11.33 2.36
CA TYR A 514 -20.65 -10.34 1.96
C TYR A 514 -19.19 -10.81 2.10
N ARG A 515 -18.90 -12.07 1.79
CA ARG A 515 -17.53 -12.62 1.82
C ARG A 515 -16.75 -12.28 0.56
N LEU A 516 -15.58 -11.66 0.72
CA LEU A 516 -14.74 -11.22 -0.41
C LEU A 516 -14.32 -12.37 -1.32
N ALA A 517 -13.94 -13.52 -0.75
CA ALA A 517 -13.49 -14.67 -1.53
C ALA A 517 -14.58 -15.18 -2.49
N ASP A 518 -15.84 -15.18 -2.05
CA ASP A 518 -16.98 -15.59 -2.88
C ASP A 518 -17.27 -14.58 -3.99
N LEU A 519 -17.24 -13.27 -3.69
CA LEU A 519 -17.38 -12.24 -4.71
C LEU A 519 -16.26 -12.31 -5.76
N MET A 520 -15.00 -12.43 -5.32
CA MET A 520 -13.84 -12.55 -6.22
C MET A 520 -13.94 -13.80 -7.11
N LYS A 521 -14.38 -14.93 -6.55
CA LYS A 521 -14.63 -16.17 -7.30
C LYS A 521 -15.70 -15.96 -8.37
N ASN A 522 -16.81 -15.32 -8.01
CA ASN A 522 -17.92 -15.06 -8.93
C ASN A 522 -17.50 -14.12 -10.06
N ILE A 523 -16.70 -13.09 -9.77
CA ILE A 523 -16.08 -12.22 -10.78
C ILE A 523 -15.24 -13.06 -11.74
N VAL A 524 -14.33 -13.90 -11.25
CA VAL A 524 -13.45 -14.72 -12.09
C VAL A 524 -14.23 -15.67 -13.01
N THR A 525 -15.37 -16.18 -12.54
CA THR A 525 -16.23 -17.07 -13.32
C THR A 525 -17.25 -16.35 -14.19
N SER A 526 -17.30 -15.02 -14.13
CA SER A 526 -18.25 -14.21 -14.89
C SER A 526 -17.86 -14.11 -16.38
N ARG A 527 -18.85 -13.79 -17.21
CA ARG A 527 -18.61 -13.55 -18.63
C ARG A 527 -17.63 -12.38 -18.86
N PRO A 528 -17.79 -11.18 -18.25
CA PRO A 528 -16.84 -10.08 -18.47
C PRO A 528 -15.39 -10.42 -18.16
N PHE A 529 -15.14 -11.29 -17.17
CA PHE A 529 -13.78 -11.70 -16.83
C PHE A 529 -13.17 -12.68 -17.84
N SER A 530 -13.99 -13.51 -18.48
CA SER A 530 -13.57 -14.50 -19.47
C SER A 530 -13.75 -14.05 -20.93
N SER A 531 -14.18 -12.81 -21.15
CA SER A 531 -14.33 -12.21 -22.48
C SER A 531 -13.73 -10.80 -22.56
N ARG A 532 -13.57 -10.32 -23.80
CA ARG A 532 -13.22 -8.94 -24.13
C ARG A 532 -14.26 -8.34 -25.07
#